data_AF-A0A7S4FU76-F1
#
_entry.id   AF-A0A7S4FU76-F1
#
_cell.length_a   1.000
_cell.length_b   1.000
_cell.length_c   1.000
_cell.angle_alpha   90.00
_cell.angle_beta   90.00
_cell.angle_gamma   90.00
#
_symmetry.space_group_name_H-M   'P 1'
#
loop_
_entity.id
_entity.type
_entity.pdbx_description
1 polymer ?
#
loop_
_entity_poly.entity_id
_entity_poly.type
_entity_poly.pdbx_seq_one_letter_code
_entity_poly.pdbx_strand_id
1 'polypeptide(L)'
;GGDSCPVCRYNQQDSNTSCHACDVDNASDLWMCITCGNVGCGRYTDGHHAVKHYQQTHHTYSMNLETRQVWDYAGDGFVHRLLFRTDGKLVETTDPHSTSKVRGMGPDEEDMADGKFESKLESINQYYNALLASQLQEQTVYFEHKLVEIEEESACKMDVLKTQLSKAMRETECMRKEAMLLVSESRKLDNKAQAAAPKLAQVEEDHQLQQQ
;
A
#
# COMPACT_ATOMS: atom_id res chain seq x y z
N GLY A 1 21.94 -46.34 -11.79
CA GLY A 1 22.26 -45.47 -10.64
C GLY A 1 21.36 -44.27 -10.76
N GLY A 2 20.43 -44.12 -9.82
CA GLY A 2 19.23 -43.29 -9.97
C GLY A 2 19.53 -41.79 -9.98
N ASP A 3 18.89 -41.10 -10.92
CA ASP A 3 18.93 -39.65 -11.16
C ASP A 3 18.06 -38.89 -10.13
N SER A 4 18.18 -39.25 -8.86
CA SER A 4 17.39 -38.65 -7.77
C SER A 4 18.13 -37.43 -7.22
N CYS A 5 17.52 -36.25 -7.37
CA CYS A 5 17.99 -35.02 -6.74
C CYS A 5 18.15 -35.23 -5.22
N PRO A 6 19.32 -34.94 -4.62
CA PRO A 6 19.57 -35.15 -3.19
C PRO A 6 18.79 -34.19 -2.28
N VAL A 7 18.13 -33.18 -2.86
CA VAL A 7 17.37 -32.15 -2.14
C VAL A 7 15.88 -32.47 -2.13
N CYS A 8 15.31 -32.85 -3.28
CA CYS A 8 13.92 -33.26 -3.40
C CYS A 8 13.89 -34.70 -3.92
N ARG A 9 13.60 -35.64 -3.02
CA ARG A 9 13.53 -37.09 -3.28
C ARG A 9 12.41 -37.50 -4.27
N TYR A 10 11.80 -36.53 -4.94
CA TYR A 10 10.74 -36.69 -5.92
C TYR A 10 11.35 -36.80 -7.31
N ASN A 11 11.13 -37.95 -7.92
CA ASN A 11 11.59 -38.29 -9.25
C ASN A 11 10.93 -37.34 -10.27
N GLN A 12 11.72 -36.65 -11.11
CA GLN A 12 11.22 -35.84 -12.23
C GLN A 12 10.74 -36.74 -13.38
N GLN A 13 9.92 -37.75 -13.06
CA GLN A 13 9.26 -38.56 -14.07
C GLN A 13 7.81 -38.09 -14.10
N ASP A 14 7.42 -37.65 -15.30
CA ASP A 14 6.10 -37.15 -15.70
C ASP A 14 5.91 -35.63 -15.54
N SER A 15 6.80 -34.85 -16.16
CA SER A 15 6.49 -33.44 -16.48
C SER A 15 5.46 -33.41 -17.60
N ASN A 16 4.24 -32.96 -17.32
CA ASN A 16 3.35 -32.41 -18.35
C ASN A 16 4.11 -31.27 -19.06
N THR A 17 4.70 -31.55 -20.21
CA THR A 17 5.47 -30.61 -21.03
C THR A 17 4.56 -29.78 -21.94
N SER A 18 3.32 -29.54 -21.51
CA SER A 18 2.34 -28.76 -22.25
C SER A 18 1.72 -27.71 -21.35
N CYS A 19 1.36 -26.58 -21.97
CA CYS A 19 0.63 -25.53 -21.28
C CYS A 19 -0.79 -26.01 -20.97
N HIS A 20 -1.24 -25.90 -19.72
CA HIS A 20 -2.56 -26.39 -19.28
C HIS A 20 -3.75 -25.71 -19.97
N ALA A 21 -3.52 -24.54 -20.60
CA ALA A 21 -4.54 -23.72 -21.23
C ALA A 21 -4.35 -23.54 -22.74
N CYS A 22 -3.36 -24.21 -23.35
CA CYS A 22 -3.18 -24.18 -24.80
C CYS A 22 -3.76 -25.45 -25.43
N ASP A 23 -4.50 -25.30 -26.53
CA ASP A 23 -4.93 -26.42 -27.39
C ASP A 23 -3.81 -26.91 -28.34
N VAL A 24 -2.59 -26.43 -28.15
CA VAL A 24 -1.44 -26.72 -29.02
C VAL A 24 -0.40 -27.50 -28.23
N ASP A 25 -0.16 -28.74 -28.63
CA ASP A 25 0.70 -29.71 -27.93
C ASP A 25 2.21 -29.39 -27.99
N ASN A 26 2.64 -28.29 -28.62
CA ASN A 26 4.06 -27.94 -28.82
C ASN A 26 4.32 -26.44 -28.68
N ALA A 27 3.92 -25.83 -27.56
CA ALA A 27 4.38 -24.48 -27.25
C ALA A 27 5.88 -24.52 -26.92
N SER A 28 6.70 -23.84 -27.73
CA SER A 28 8.04 -23.43 -27.31
C SER A 28 7.93 -22.40 -26.19
N ASP A 29 8.95 -22.28 -25.34
CA ASP A 29 8.98 -21.35 -24.20
C ASP A 29 7.91 -21.62 -23.12
N LEU A 30 8.06 -22.74 -22.40
CA LEU A 30 7.18 -23.14 -21.29
C LEU A 30 7.73 -22.73 -19.93
N TRP A 31 6.84 -22.25 -19.07
CA TRP A 31 7.14 -21.76 -17.74
C TRP A 31 6.31 -22.51 -16.69
N MET A 32 7.00 -23.11 -15.73
CA MET A 32 6.38 -23.81 -14.61
C MET A 32 6.40 -22.93 -13.37
N CYS A 33 5.23 -22.68 -12.80
CA CYS A 33 5.10 -22.00 -11.52
C CYS A 33 5.77 -22.83 -10.41
N ILE A 34 6.73 -22.24 -9.69
CA ILE A 34 7.47 -22.96 -8.63
C ILE A 34 6.59 -23.18 -7.39
N THR A 35 5.60 -22.32 -7.17
CA THR A 35 4.70 -22.42 -6.00
C THR A 35 3.71 -23.58 -6.12
N CYS A 36 3.16 -23.81 -7.31
CA CYS A 36 2.04 -24.76 -7.48
C CYS A 36 2.18 -25.74 -8.65
N GLY A 37 3.28 -25.67 -9.42
CA GLY A 37 3.54 -26.58 -10.55
C GLY A 37 2.73 -26.32 -11.83
N ASN A 38 1.89 -25.28 -11.88
CA ASN A 38 1.12 -24.96 -13.09
C ASN A 38 2.06 -24.59 -14.25
N VAL A 39 1.83 -25.15 -15.45
CA VAL A 39 2.66 -24.90 -16.64
C VAL A 39 1.90 -24.00 -17.61
N GLY A 40 2.49 -22.85 -17.94
CA GLY A 40 1.96 -21.87 -18.87
C GLY A 40 2.94 -21.55 -19.99
N CYS A 41 2.42 -21.15 -21.15
CA CYS A 41 3.23 -20.60 -22.24
C CYS A 41 3.75 -19.19 -21.91
N GLY A 42 4.94 -18.87 -22.43
CA GLY A 42 5.68 -17.65 -22.15
C GLY A 42 5.08 -16.37 -22.74
N ARG A 43 5.83 -15.28 -22.61
CA ARG A 43 5.38 -13.92 -22.98
C ARG A 43 5.26 -13.70 -24.49
N TYR A 44 5.89 -14.54 -25.31
CA TYR A 44 5.93 -14.35 -26.77
C TYR A 44 4.97 -15.27 -27.53
N THR A 45 4.20 -16.07 -26.81
CA THR A 45 3.18 -16.97 -27.36
C THR A 45 1.78 -16.42 -27.10
N ASP A 46 0.87 -16.61 -28.07
CA ASP A 46 -0.53 -16.21 -27.91
C ASP A 46 -1.13 -16.81 -26.64
N GLY A 47 -1.72 -15.95 -25.81
CA GLY A 47 -2.36 -16.34 -24.54
C GLY A 47 -1.60 -15.99 -23.27
N HIS A 48 -0.26 -15.87 -23.28
CA HIS A 48 0.58 -15.46 -22.14
C HIS A 48 0.19 -16.15 -20.81
N HIS A 49 -0.03 -17.46 -20.86
CA HIS A 49 -0.70 -18.19 -19.77
C HIS A 49 0.10 -18.20 -18.47
N ALA A 50 1.43 -18.14 -18.52
CA ALA A 50 2.26 -18.03 -17.32
C ALA A 50 2.03 -16.69 -16.58
N VAL A 51 1.86 -15.59 -17.33
CA VAL A 51 1.57 -14.26 -16.76
C VAL A 51 0.14 -14.20 -16.22
N LYS A 52 -0.85 -14.72 -16.97
CA LYS A 52 -2.24 -14.78 -16.50
C LYS A 52 -2.38 -15.59 -15.21
N HIS A 53 -1.67 -16.71 -15.11
CA HIS A 53 -1.63 -17.52 -13.90
C HIS A 53 -1.12 -16.71 -12.71
N TYR A 54 -0.03 -15.96 -12.88
CA TYR A 54 0.45 -15.04 -11.84
C TYR A 54 -0.62 -14.01 -11.45
N GLN A 55 -1.28 -13.37 -12.41
CA GLN A 55 -2.31 -12.36 -12.14
C GLN A 55 -3.52 -12.92 -11.38
N GLN A 56 -3.86 -14.19 -11.59
CA GLN A 56 -5.01 -14.83 -10.96
C GLN A 56 -4.70 -15.40 -9.57
N THR A 57 -3.49 -15.92 -9.37
CA THR A 57 -3.12 -16.69 -8.16
C THR A 57 -2.12 -15.98 -7.26
N HIS A 58 -1.48 -14.91 -7.75
CA HIS A 58 -0.36 -14.24 -7.10
C HIS A 58 0.83 -15.17 -6.81
N HIS A 59 1.02 -16.23 -7.59
CA HIS A 59 2.23 -17.03 -7.53
C HIS A 59 3.38 -16.34 -8.28
N THR A 60 4.25 -15.68 -7.51
CA THR A 60 5.24 -14.71 -7.99
C THR A 60 6.38 -15.27 -8.85
N TYR A 61 6.67 -16.57 -8.77
CA TYR A 61 7.85 -17.15 -9.42
C TYR A 61 7.50 -18.28 -10.38
N SER A 62 8.13 -18.26 -11.55
CA SER A 62 8.10 -19.36 -12.51
C SER A 62 9.47 -19.65 -13.10
N MET A 63 9.74 -20.93 -13.34
CA MET A 63 10.98 -21.41 -13.96
C MET A 63 10.72 -21.80 -15.42
N ASN A 64 11.57 -21.34 -16.32
CA ASN A 64 11.58 -21.79 -17.71
C ASN A 64 12.04 -23.26 -17.78
N LEU A 65 11.30 -24.12 -18.47
CA LEU A 65 11.61 -25.55 -18.54
C LEU A 65 12.83 -25.87 -19.39
N GLU A 66 13.18 -25.01 -20.35
CA GLU A 66 14.34 -25.19 -21.23
C GLU A 66 15.60 -24.59 -20.60
N THR A 67 15.55 -23.30 -20.23
CA THR A 67 16.74 -22.57 -19.74
C THR A 67 16.97 -22.72 -18.24
N ARG A 68 15.99 -23.24 -17.49
CA ARG A 68 15.99 -23.31 -16.01
C ARG A 68 16.19 -21.96 -15.31
N GLN A 69 15.99 -20.86 -16.05
CA GLN A 69 15.98 -19.51 -15.50
C GLN A 69 14.68 -19.27 -14.74
N VAL A 70 14.75 -18.49 -13.68
CA VAL A 70 13.58 -18.16 -12.84
C VAL A 70 13.23 -16.70 -13.07
N TRP A 71 11.96 -16.45 -13.37
CA TRP A 71 11.39 -15.12 -13.52
C TRP A 71 10.63 -14.71 -12.25
N ASP A 72 10.86 -13.49 -11.80
CA ASP A 72 10.10 -12.81 -10.75
C ASP A 72 9.07 -11.86 -11.41
N TYR A 73 7.78 -12.18 -11.25
CA TYR A 73 6.70 -11.36 -11.79
C TYR A 73 6.44 -10.08 -10.98
N ALA A 74 6.80 -10.03 -9.70
CA ALA A 74 6.62 -8.84 -8.87
C ALA A 74 7.78 -7.85 -9.05
N GLY A 75 9.02 -8.37 -9.15
CA GLY A 75 10.23 -7.59 -9.42
C GLY A 75 10.50 -7.31 -10.90
N ASP A 76 9.69 -7.87 -11.81
CA ASP A 76 9.81 -7.77 -13.28
C ASP A 76 11.24 -8.03 -13.80
N GLY A 77 11.83 -9.15 -13.38
CA GLY A 77 13.20 -9.51 -13.76
C GLY A 77 13.55 -10.98 -13.52
N PHE A 78 14.73 -11.38 -13.98
CA PHE A 78 15.27 -12.70 -13.70
C PHE A 78 15.88 -12.76 -12.29
N VAL A 79 15.63 -13.85 -11.58
CA VAL A 79 16.26 -14.11 -10.29
C VAL A 79 17.69 -14.61 -10.53
N HIS A 80 18.67 -13.89 -10.00
CA HIS A 80 20.07 -14.32 -10.01
C HIS A 80 20.28 -15.57 -9.15
N ARG A 81 20.86 -16.60 -9.74
CA ARG A 81 21.20 -17.83 -9.02
C ARG A 81 22.57 -17.67 -8.36
N LEU A 82 22.59 -17.42 -7.06
CA LEU A 82 23.79 -17.59 -6.24
C LEU A 82 23.95 -19.08 -5.93
N LEU A 83 24.84 -19.77 -6.65
CA LEU A 83 25.16 -21.16 -6.34
C LEU A 83 26.23 -21.19 -5.26
N PHE A 84 25.88 -21.75 -4.10
CA PHE A 84 26.87 -22.13 -3.10
C PHE A 84 27.54 -23.42 -3.54
N ARG A 85 28.85 -23.37 -3.76
CA ARG A 85 29.67 -24.58 -3.74
C ARG A 85 29.74 -25.11 -2.31
N THR A 86 29.97 -26.41 -2.16
CA THR A 86 30.14 -27.08 -0.85
C THR A 86 31.35 -26.56 -0.05
N ASP A 87 32.19 -25.72 -0.66
CA ASP A 87 33.32 -25.01 -0.06
C ASP A 87 32.96 -23.60 0.47
N GLY A 88 31.70 -23.18 0.37
CA GLY A 88 31.24 -21.86 0.84
C GLY A 88 31.60 -20.69 -0.08
N LYS A 89 32.20 -20.93 -1.26
CA LYS A 89 32.49 -19.89 -2.25
C LYS A 89 31.28 -19.64 -3.15
N LEU A 90 30.83 -18.39 -3.21
CA LEU A 90 29.75 -17.93 -4.09
C LEU A 90 30.21 -18.04 -5.55
N VAL A 91 29.46 -18.77 -6.38
CA VAL A 91 29.66 -18.77 -7.85
C VAL A 91 28.45 -18.10 -8.48
N GLU A 92 28.67 -16.94 -9.08
CA GLU A 92 27.71 -16.31 -9.98
C GLU A 92 27.74 -17.06 -11.31
N THR A 93 26.65 -17.75 -11.66
CA THR A 93 26.46 -18.24 -13.03
C THR A 93 26.18 -17.05 -13.94
N THR A 94 27.04 -16.85 -14.93
CA THR A 94 26.99 -15.77 -15.92
C THR A 94 25.67 -15.72 -16.68
N ASP A 95 25.05 -14.55 -16.72
CA ASP A 95 23.94 -14.25 -17.62
C ASP A 95 24.36 -14.37 -19.09
N PRO A 96 23.63 -15.14 -19.93
CA PRO A 96 23.89 -15.18 -21.37
C PRO A 96 23.53 -13.87 -22.10
N HIS A 97 22.98 -12.87 -21.39
CA HIS A 97 22.71 -11.52 -21.92
C HIS A 97 23.63 -10.44 -21.35
N SER A 98 24.58 -10.78 -20.48
CA SER A 98 25.64 -9.85 -20.12
C SER A 98 26.68 -9.83 -21.24
N THR A 99 26.67 -8.77 -22.04
CA THR A 99 27.64 -8.53 -23.12
C THR A 99 29.06 -8.25 -22.61
N SER A 100 29.32 -8.42 -21.31
CA SER A 100 30.66 -8.31 -20.75
C SER A 100 31.41 -9.64 -20.91
N LYS A 101 32.03 -9.83 -22.08
CA LYS A 101 33.07 -10.84 -22.27
C LYS A 101 34.25 -10.52 -21.35
N VAL A 102 34.31 -11.12 -20.17
CA VAL A 102 35.58 -11.35 -19.47
C VAL A 102 35.95 -12.82 -19.69
N ARG A 103 36.91 -12.98 -20.59
CA ARG A 103 37.62 -14.22 -20.88
C ARG A 103 38.28 -14.68 -19.59
N GLY A 104 38.00 -15.91 -19.16
CA GLY A 104 38.73 -16.52 -18.05
C GLY A 104 40.22 -16.65 -18.38
N MET A 105 41.05 -16.21 -17.43
CA MET A 105 42.47 -16.56 -17.36
C MET A 105 42.75 -17.10 -15.94
N GLY A 106 43.56 -18.15 -15.89
CA GLY A 106 44.15 -18.66 -14.66
C GLY A 106 45.12 -17.66 -14.02
N PRO A 107 45.75 -18.04 -12.90
CA PRO A 107 46.53 -17.14 -12.08
C PRO A 107 47.92 -17.00 -12.69
N ASP A 108 48.23 -15.85 -13.30
CA ASP A 108 49.60 -15.38 -13.46
C ASP A 108 49.63 -13.85 -13.47
N GLU A 109 50.67 -13.35 -12.80
CA GLU A 109 50.99 -12.00 -12.36
C GLU A 109 51.01 -10.94 -13.48
N GLU A 110 50.08 -9.96 -13.48
CA GLU A 110 50.33 -8.61 -14.03
C GLU A 110 49.54 -7.55 -13.22
N ASP A 111 50.21 -7.07 -12.19
CA ASP A 111 49.90 -5.85 -11.45
C ASP A 111 50.25 -4.61 -12.31
N MET A 112 49.58 -3.47 -12.07
CA MET A 112 49.89 -2.11 -12.58
C MET A 112 49.23 -1.57 -13.88
N ALA A 113 47.93 -1.79 -14.11
CA ALA A 113 47.19 -0.97 -15.10
C ALA A 113 45.77 -0.50 -14.70
N ASP A 114 45.14 -1.05 -13.65
CA ASP A 114 43.68 -0.88 -13.45
C ASP A 114 43.25 0.05 -12.28
N GLY A 115 44.17 0.43 -11.39
CA GLY A 115 43.85 1.29 -10.23
C GLY A 115 43.36 2.71 -10.60
N LYS A 116 43.58 3.16 -11.84
CA LYS A 116 43.09 4.47 -12.32
C LYS A 116 41.60 4.44 -12.69
N PHE A 117 41.09 3.30 -13.15
CA PHE A 117 39.66 3.14 -13.41
C PHE A 117 38.90 3.03 -12.08
N GLU A 118 39.45 2.24 -11.15
CA GLU A 118 38.91 2.06 -9.80
C GLU A 118 38.84 3.39 -9.03
N SER A 119 39.91 4.20 -9.06
CA SER A 119 39.91 5.53 -8.43
C SER A 119 38.91 6.52 -9.04
N LYS A 120 38.68 6.46 -10.36
CA LYS A 120 37.65 7.26 -11.02
C LYS A 120 36.24 6.79 -10.63
N LEU A 121 36.03 5.48 -10.57
CA LEU A 121 34.77 4.89 -10.16
C LEU A 121 34.46 5.26 -8.70
N GLU A 122 35.45 5.20 -7.82
CA GLU A 122 35.33 5.62 -6.43
C GLU A 122 35.00 7.11 -6.32
N SER A 123 35.67 7.97 -7.12
CA SER A 123 35.34 9.40 -7.18
C SER A 123 33.90 9.63 -7.62
N ILE A 124 33.43 8.95 -8.67
CA ILE A 124 32.05 9.03 -9.14
C ILE A 124 31.07 8.58 -8.06
N ASN A 125 31.36 7.46 -7.38
CA ASN A 125 30.54 6.96 -6.29
C ASN A 125 30.47 7.95 -5.12
N GLN A 126 31.57 8.60 -4.76
CA GLN A 126 31.58 9.63 -3.73
C GLN A 126 30.69 10.82 -4.12
N TYR A 127 30.80 11.31 -5.36
CA TYR A 127 29.93 12.39 -5.83
C TYR A 127 28.46 11.98 -5.88
N TYR A 128 28.17 10.77 -6.34
CA TYR A 128 26.82 10.23 -6.39
C TYR A 128 26.20 10.12 -4.99
N ASN A 129 26.95 9.55 -4.03
CA ASN A 129 26.51 9.44 -2.64
C ASN A 129 26.31 10.82 -2.00
N ALA A 130 27.20 11.78 -2.26
CA ALA A 130 27.04 13.15 -1.77
C ALA A 130 25.79 13.83 -2.35
N LEU A 131 25.52 13.62 -3.65
CA LEU A 131 24.31 14.14 -4.29
C LEU A 131 23.04 13.52 -3.70
N LEU A 132 23.02 12.20 -3.52
CA LEU A 132 21.91 11.50 -2.87
C LEU A 132 21.69 11.99 -1.44
N ALA A 133 22.76 12.17 -0.66
CA ALA A 133 22.67 12.70 0.70
C ALA A 133 22.10 14.12 0.72
N SER A 134 22.57 14.99 -0.19
CA SER A 134 22.04 16.36 -0.35
C SER A 134 20.55 16.34 -0.68
N GLN A 135 20.13 15.50 -1.63
CA GLN A 135 18.73 15.38 -2.02
C GLN A 135 17.85 14.81 -0.91
N LEU A 136 18.34 13.82 -0.16
CA LEU A 136 17.61 13.27 0.98
C LEU A 136 17.44 14.33 2.08
N GLN A 137 18.47 15.11 2.35
CA GLN A 137 18.41 16.21 3.32
C GLN A 137 17.40 17.29 2.90
N GLU A 138 17.37 17.66 1.62
CA GLU A 138 16.37 18.59 1.08
C GLU A 138 14.94 18.06 1.27
N GLN A 139 14.71 16.77 0.98
CA GLN A 139 13.41 16.15 1.21
C GLN A 139 13.04 16.09 2.69
N THR A 140 13.96 15.75 3.57
CA THR A 140 13.72 15.75 5.03
C THR A 140 13.26 17.11 5.49
N VAL A 141 14.00 18.17 5.16
CA VAL A 141 13.64 19.55 5.55
C VAL A 141 12.26 19.96 4.98
N TYR A 142 11.98 19.61 3.72
CA TYR A 142 10.70 19.90 3.08
C TYR A 142 9.51 19.23 3.80
N PHE A 143 9.63 17.94 4.10
CA PHE A 143 8.55 17.21 4.75
C PHE A 143 8.42 17.56 6.23
N GLU A 144 9.52 17.84 6.93
CA GLU A 144 9.48 18.37 8.29
C GLU A 144 8.73 19.70 8.35
N HIS A 145 9.03 20.64 7.44
CA HIS A 145 8.30 21.90 7.34
C HIS A 145 6.81 21.68 7.07
N LYS A 146 6.47 20.81 6.11
CA LYS A 146 5.07 20.49 5.80
C LYS A 146 4.32 19.86 6.97
N LEU A 147 4.98 19.01 7.76
CA LEU A 147 4.37 18.43 8.95
C LEU A 147 4.06 19.51 9.98
N VAL A 148 5.03 20.41 10.25
CA VAL A 148 4.82 21.55 11.16
C VAL A 148 3.68 22.45 10.66
N GLU A 149 3.63 22.78 9.38
CA GLU A 149 2.56 23.60 8.79
C GLU A 149 1.18 22.97 8.98
N ILE A 150 1.04 21.67 8.72
CA ILE A 150 -0.21 20.93 8.94
C ILE A 150 -0.58 20.88 10.43
N GLU A 151 0.40 20.65 11.31
CA GLU A 151 0.20 20.63 12.76
C GLU A 151 -0.29 21.99 13.26
N GLU A 152 0.36 23.09 12.87
CA GLU A 152 -0.03 24.46 13.22
C GLU A 152 -1.43 24.81 12.69
N GLU A 153 -1.73 24.48 11.44
CA GLU A 153 -3.07 24.67 10.88
C GLU A 153 -4.12 23.87 11.65
N SER A 154 -3.82 22.62 12.00
CA SER A 154 -4.74 21.76 12.73
C SER A 154 -4.97 22.26 14.16
N ALA A 155 -3.93 22.77 14.83
CA ALA A 155 -4.00 23.38 16.15
C ALA A 155 -4.85 24.66 16.11
N CYS A 156 -4.61 25.53 15.12
CA CYS A 156 -5.41 26.75 14.92
C CYS A 156 -6.90 26.41 14.67
N LYS A 157 -7.19 25.44 13.78
CA LYS A 157 -8.57 24.99 13.52
C LYS A 157 -9.22 24.43 14.79
N MET A 158 -8.48 23.65 15.58
CA MET A 158 -8.95 23.11 16.85
C MET A 158 -9.28 24.22 17.86
N ASP A 159 -8.44 25.24 17.99
CA ASP A 159 -8.68 26.36 18.91
C ASP A 159 -9.89 27.21 18.49
N VAL A 160 -10.07 27.45 17.18
CA VAL A 160 -11.26 28.13 16.65
C VAL A 160 -12.52 27.30 16.96
N LEU A 161 -12.52 26.01 16.65
CA LEU A 161 -13.66 25.12 16.91
C LEU A 161 -13.97 25.03 18.40
N LYS A 162 -12.95 24.93 19.26
CA LYS A 162 -13.11 24.92 20.72
C LYS A 162 -13.72 26.22 21.23
N THR A 163 -13.29 27.36 20.69
CA THR A 163 -13.85 28.68 21.04
C THR A 163 -15.31 28.79 20.61
N GLN A 164 -15.63 28.40 19.37
CA GLN A 164 -17.00 28.36 18.85
C GLN A 164 -17.89 27.43 19.66
N LEU A 165 -17.41 26.23 20.00
CA LEU A 165 -18.12 25.28 20.85
C LEU A 165 -18.42 25.90 22.22
N SER A 166 -17.44 26.53 22.85
CA SER A 166 -17.64 27.20 24.15
C SER A 166 -18.68 28.32 24.08
N LYS A 167 -18.74 29.06 22.96
CA LYS A 167 -19.73 30.12 22.75
C LYS A 167 -21.12 29.52 22.55
N ALA A 168 -21.27 28.54 21.67
CA ALA A 168 -22.53 27.84 21.44
C ALA A 168 -23.04 27.14 22.72
N MET A 169 -22.15 26.59 23.55
CA MET A 169 -22.51 26.02 24.85
C MET A 169 -23.07 27.08 25.81
N ARG A 170 -22.47 28.28 25.85
CA ARG A 170 -22.99 29.39 26.68
C ARG A 170 -24.33 29.91 26.17
N GLU A 171 -24.48 30.06 24.85
CA GLU A 171 -25.73 30.50 24.23
C GLU A 171 -26.86 29.49 24.47
N THR A 172 -26.61 28.19 24.27
CA THR A 172 -27.59 27.14 24.54
C THR A 172 -27.98 27.09 26.01
N GLU A 173 -27.03 27.29 26.94
CA GLU A 173 -27.34 27.39 28.36
C GLU A 173 -28.19 28.63 28.70
N CYS A 174 -27.89 29.78 28.10
CA CYS A 174 -28.65 31.02 28.26
C CYS A 174 -30.09 30.86 27.75
N MET A 175 -30.24 30.39 26.51
CA MET A 175 -31.55 30.12 25.90
C MET A 175 -32.35 29.10 26.71
N ARG A 176 -31.69 28.07 27.28
CA ARG A 176 -32.35 27.10 28.16
C ARG A 176 -32.90 27.75 29.43
N LYS A 177 -32.15 28.65 30.06
CA LYS A 177 -32.62 29.39 31.26
C LYS A 177 -33.81 30.30 30.91
N GLU A 178 -33.75 31.00 29.79
CA GLU A 178 -34.84 31.85 29.33
C GLU A 178 -36.11 31.04 29.01
N ALA A 179 -35.98 29.92 28.31
CA ALA A 179 -37.08 29.00 28.05
C ALA A 179 -37.72 28.49 29.36
N MET A 180 -36.92 28.17 30.39
CA MET A 180 -37.45 27.79 31.70
C MET A 180 -38.27 28.91 32.36
N LEU A 181 -37.83 30.16 32.25
CA LEU A 181 -38.56 31.31 32.80
C LEU A 181 -39.89 31.53 32.06
N LEU A 182 -39.87 31.53 30.73
CA LEU A 182 -41.07 31.68 29.90
C LEU A 182 -42.09 30.55 30.16
N VAL A 183 -41.63 29.31 30.28
CA VAL A 183 -42.51 28.18 30.67
C VAL A 183 -43.12 28.41 32.05
N SER A 184 -42.35 28.91 33.02
CA SER A 184 -42.87 29.22 34.35
C SER A 184 -43.92 30.34 34.33
N GLU A 185 -43.75 31.33 33.45
CA GLU A 185 -44.66 32.47 33.31
C GLU A 185 -45.93 32.08 32.55
N SER A 186 -45.80 31.34 31.45
CA SER A 186 -46.93 30.74 30.72
C SER A 186 -47.79 29.90 31.66
N ARG A 187 -47.17 29.07 32.52
CA ARG A 187 -47.92 28.28 33.52
C ARG A 187 -48.67 29.15 34.53
N LYS A 188 -48.09 30.29 34.95
CA LYS A 188 -48.78 31.23 35.85
C LYS A 188 -49.96 31.90 35.16
N LEU A 189 -49.83 32.27 33.89
CA LEU A 189 -50.89 32.88 33.10
C LEU A 189 -52.01 31.87 32.82
N ASP A 190 -51.69 30.64 32.46
CA ASP A 190 -52.67 29.56 32.26
C ASP A 190 -53.47 29.30 33.55
N ASN A 191 -52.79 29.21 34.70
CA ASN A 191 -53.46 29.05 35.99
C ASN A 191 -54.41 30.23 36.30
N LYS A 192 -54.00 31.47 35.98
CA LYS A 192 -54.85 32.65 36.16
C LYS A 192 -56.05 32.65 35.20
N ALA A 193 -55.83 32.27 33.94
CA ALA A 193 -56.88 32.15 32.93
C ALA A 193 -57.90 31.08 33.35
N GLN A 194 -57.44 29.90 33.78
CA GLN A 194 -58.31 28.85 34.33
C GLN A 194 -59.10 29.33 35.56
N ALA A 195 -58.49 30.13 36.44
CA ALA A 195 -59.18 30.68 37.61
C ALA A 195 -60.21 31.79 37.27
N ALA A 196 -60.00 32.52 36.17
CA ALA A 196 -60.89 33.59 35.71
C ALA A 196 -62.05 33.06 34.85
N ALA A 197 -61.84 31.98 34.08
CA ALA A 197 -62.84 31.36 33.21
C ALA A 197 -64.21 31.10 33.87
N PRO A 198 -64.31 30.46 35.06
CA PRO A 198 -65.61 30.22 35.69
C PRO A 198 -66.28 31.53 36.15
N LYS A 199 -65.51 32.53 36.56
CA LYS A 199 -66.05 33.84 36.97
C LYS A 199 -66.63 34.60 35.77
N LEU A 200 -65.97 34.51 34.62
CA LEU A 200 -66.44 35.12 33.38
C LEU A 200 -67.73 34.45 32.90
N ALA A 201 -67.76 33.11 32.89
CA ALA A 201 -68.95 32.34 32.53
C ALA A 201 -70.15 32.67 33.44
N GLN A 202 -69.92 32.83 34.75
CA GLN A 202 -70.97 33.27 35.68
C GLN A 202 -71.50 34.66 35.34
N VAL A 203 -70.62 35.62 35.04
CA VAL A 203 -71.05 36.99 34.70
C VAL A 203 -71.78 37.04 33.35
N GLU A 204 -71.38 36.23 32.38
CA GLU A 204 -72.08 36.10 31.10
C GLU A 204 -73.49 35.51 31.28
N GLU A 205 -73.64 34.50 32.13
CA GLU A 205 -74.94 33.92 32.50
C GLU A 205 -75.82 34.95 33.21
N ASP A 206 -75.29 35.65 34.21
CA ASP A 206 -76.01 36.71 34.93
C ASP A 206 -76.44 37.86 34.00
N HIS A 207 -75.61 38.22 33.01
CA HIS A 207 -75.93 39.26 32.04
C HIS A 207 -77.04 38.83 31.07
N GLN A 208 -77.03 37.57 30.61
CA GLN A 208 -78.11 37.03 29.78
C GLN A 208 -79.45 37.02 30.52
N LEU A 209 -79.44 36.73 31.82
CA LEU A 209 -80.63 36.77 32.66
C LEU A 209 -81.20 38.19 32.84
N GLN A 210 -80.36 39.22 32.83
CA GLN A 210 -80.81 40.62 32.92
C GLN A 210 -81.38 41.18 31.61
N GLN A 211 -81.11 40.55 30.46
CA GLN A 211 -81.62 40.98 29.15
C GLN A 211 -82.96 40.33 28.75
N GLN A 212 -83.46 39.37 29.53
CA GLN A 212 -84.78 38.74 29.36
C GLN A 212 -85.84 39.45 30.21
#